data_AF-A0A1Y1UWT6-F1
#
_entry.id   AF-A0A1Y1UWT6-F1
#
_cell.length_a   1.000
_cell.length_b   1.000
_cell.length_c   1.000
_cell.angle_alpha   90.00
_cell.angle_beta   90.00
_cell.angle_gamma   90.00
#
_symmetry.space_group_name_H-M   'P 1'
#
loop_
_entity.id
_entity.type
_entity.pdbx_description
1 polymer ?
#
loop_
_entity_poly.entity_id
_entity_poly.type
_entity_poly.pdbx_seq_one_letter_code
_entity_poly.pdbx_strand_id
1 'polypeptide(L)'
;MYTAVMFITLIHLFSLTIWIIYKKIQLEIKINNNNEEFTYCKLPKSIIINNFLNFSVIAASSLLSYFIRNVKKEFKENLSMPVYIYFVVNILVFITDQENEISIKVKDLIQSMGSIL
;
A
#
# COMPACT_ATOMS: atom_id res chain seq x y z
N MET A 1 14.40 -15.31 6.09
CA MET A 1 13.05 -14.75 5.85
C MET A 1 12.64 -13.76 6.94
N TYR A 2 12.58 -14.17 8.21
CA TYR A 2 12.15 -13.28 9.30
C TYR A 2 12.99 -12.01 9.46
N THR A 3 14.30 -12.09 9.28
CA THR A 3 15.20 -10.93 9.36
C THR A 3 14.88 -9.86 8.31
N ALA A 4 14.53 -10.26 7.08
CA ALA A 4 14.19 -9.33 6.01
C ALA A 4 12.85 -8.63 6.31
N VAL A 5 11.86 -9.38 6.78
CA VAL A 5 10.55 -8.82 7.18
C VAL A 5 10.71 -7.88 8.38
N MET A 6 11.51 -8.26 9.39
CA MET A 6 11.81 -7.42 10.54
C MET A 6 12.52 -6.13 10.13
N PHE A 7 13.47 -6.19 9.20
CA PHE A 7 14.16 -5.01 8.70
C PHE A 7 13.22 -4.03 7.98
N ILE A 8 12.37 -4.54 7.09
CA ILE A 8 11.37 -3.73 6.37
C ILE A 8 10.39 -3.06 7.35
N THR A 9 9.88 -3.82 8.30
CA THR A 9 8.94 -3.30 9.30
C THR A 9 9.58 -2.23 10.20
N LEU A 10 10.84 -2.40 10.61
CA LEU A 10 11.57 -1.40 11.37
C LEU A 10 11.75 -0.09 10.60
N ILE A 11 12.03 -0.14 9.29
CA ILE A 11 12.13 1.07 8.44
C ILE A 11 10.80 1.83 8.45
N HIS A 12 9.67 1.13 8.27
CA HIS A 12 8.36 1.77 8.29
C HIS A 12 8.01 2.36 9.65
N LEU A 13 8.26 1.63 10.74
CA LEU A 13 8.04 2.11 12.10
C LEU A 13 8.88 3.36 12.40
N PHE A 14 10.13 3.37 11.99
CA PHE A 14 11.02 4.52 12.15
C PHE A 14 10.51 5.75 11.39
N SER A 15 10.13 5.57 10.11
CA SER A 15 9.56 6.62 9.28
C SER A 15 8.28 7.21 9.89
N LEU A 16 7.39 6.36 10.39
CA LEU A 16 6.14 6.78 11.04
C LEU A 16 6.41 7.54 12.35
N THR A 17 7.36 7.07 13.15
CA THR A 17 7.78 7.74 14.40
C THR A 17 8.31 9.14 14.11
N ILE A 18 9.15 9.29 13.07
CA ILE A 18 9.62 10.60 12.61
C ILE A 18 8.42 11.50 12.25
N TRP A 19 7.46 11.02 11.47
CA TRP A 19 6.32 11.86 11.06
C TRP A 19 5.46 12.35 12.23
N ILE A 20 5.29 11.50 13.25
CA ILE A 20 4.57 11.86 14.48
C ILE A 20 5.35 12.93 15.26
N ILE A 21 6.65 12.74 15.48
CA ILE A 21 7.49 13.69 16.24
C ILE A 21 7.48 15.07 15.57
N TYR A 22 7.61 15.11 14.24
CA TYR A 22 7.59 16.37 13.48
C TYR A 22 6.18 16.90 13.17
N LYS A 23 5.12 16.27 13.69
CA LYS A 23 3.71 16.64 13.46
C LYS A 23 3.38 16.87 11.99
N LYS A 24 3.95 16.05 11.11
CA LYS A 24 3.76 16.19 9.66
C LYS A 24 2.43 15.65 9.15
N ILE A 25 1.70 14.93 10.00
CA ILE A 25 0.37 14.40 9.73
C ILE A 25 -0.64 15.44 10.20
N GLN A 26 -1.45 15.96 9.29
CA GLN A 26 -2.43 17.01 9.56
C GLN A 26 -3.83 16.56 9.16
N LEU A 27 -4.83 16.95 9.94
CA LEU A 27 -6.24 16.75 9.58
C LEU A 27 -6.71 18.00 8.82
N GLU A 28 -7.26 17.80 7.62
CA GLU A 28 -7.87 18.84 6.81
C GLU A 28 -9.34 18.50 6.57
N ILE A 29 -10.23 19.49 6.65
CA ILE A 29 -11.63 19.32 6.25
C ILE A 29 -11.71 19.57 4.75
N LYS A 30 -12.30 18.63 4.01
CA LYS A 30 -12.56 18.72 2.57
C LYS A 30 -14.04 18.55 2.29
N ILE A 31 -14.49 19.07 1.16
CA ILE A 31 -15.86 18.96 0.68
C ILE A 31 -15.85 18.07 -0.56
N ASN A 32 -16.75 17.08 -0.62
CA ASN A 32 -16.86 16.18 -1.77
C ASN A 32 -17.73 16.80 -2.89
N ASN A 33 -17.84 16.11 -4.04
CA ASN A 33 -18.65 16.59 -5.18
C ASN A 33 -20.15 16.74 -4.87
N ASN A 34 -20.63 16.18 -3.75
CA ASN A 34 -22.01 16.27 -3.28
C ASN A 34 -22.20 17.34 -2.18
N ASN A 35 -21.19 18.20 -1.95
CA ASN A 35 -21.15 19.19 -0.87
C ASN A 35 -21.17 18.61 0.56
N GLU A 36 -20.76 17.36 0.74
CA GLU A 36 -20.63 16.75 2.06
C GLU A 36 -19.22 16.98 2.61
N GLU A 37 -19.13 17.41 3.86
CA GLU A 37 -17.86 17.60 4.58
C GLU A 37 -17.28 16.25 5.04
N PHE A 38 -15.98 16.06 4.84
CA PHE A 38 -15.27 14.90 5.35
C PHE A 38 -13.89 15.30 5.89
N THR A 39 -13.42 14.58 6.89
CA THR A 39 -12.09 14.79 7.47
C THR A 39 -11.07 13.96 6.70
N TYR A 40 -10.08 14.62 6.10
CA TYR A 40 -9.00 13.99 5.36
C TYR A 40 -7.69 14.07 6.15
N CYS A 41 -6.96 12.95 6.19
CA CYS A 41 -5.64 12.91 6.78
C CYS A 41 -4.59 13.23 5.72
N LYS A 42 -4.00 14.43 5.79
CA LYS A 42 -2.91 14.84 4.91
C LYS A 42 -1.60 14.26 5.41
N LEU A 43 -1.08 13.33 4.60
CA LEU A 43 0.19 12.66 4.84
C LEU A 43 1.35 13.50 4.25
N PRO A 44 2.56 13.42 4.82
CA PRO A 44 3.70 14.14 4.30
C PRO A 44 4.14 13.61 2.93
N LYS A 45 4.71 14.48 2.09
CA LYS A 45 5.28 14.10 0.78
C LYS A 45 6.33 12.97 0.86
N SER A 46 7.00 12.82 2.00
CA SER A 46 7.94 11.71 2.25
C SER A 46 7.28 10.33 2.24
N ILE A 47 5.94 10.22 2.23
CA ILE A 47 5.23 8.95 2.07
C ILE A 47 5.50 8.27 0.74
N ILE A 48 5.87 9.04 -0.30
CA ILE A 48 6.29 8.49 -1.59
C ILE A 48 7.47 7.51 -1.43
N ILE A 49 8.37 7.76 -0.47
CA ILE A 49 9.51 6.87 -0.20
C ILE A 49 9.02 5.52 0.37
N ASN A 50 8.08 5.54 1.32
CA ASN A 50 7.48 4.32 1.88
C ASN A 50 6.70 3.55 0.80
N ASN A 51 5.95 4.25 -0.04
CA ASN A 51 5.22 3.64 -1.15
C ASN A 51 6.19 2.99 -2.15
N PHE A 52 7.28 3.67 -2.50
CA PHE A 52 8.31 3.10 -3.37
C PHE A 52 8.94 1.83 -2.77
N LEU A 53 9.23 1.82 -1.47
CA LEU A 53 9.74 0.65 -0.77
C LEU A 53 8.73 -0.51 -0.83
N ASN A 54 7.45 -0.26 -0.55
CA ASN A 54 6.39 -1.26 -0.70
C ASN A 54 6.33 -1.82 -2.13
N PHE A 55 6.34 -0.95 -3.14
CA PHE A 55 6.36 -1.38 -4.54
C PHE A 55 7.57 -2.24 -4.87
N SER A 56 8.76 -1.90 -4.35
CA SER A 56 9.97 -2.68 -4.57
C SER A 56 9.87 -4.10 -3.98
N VAL A 57 9.28 -4.23 -2.79
CA VAL A 57 9.05 -5.52 -2.12
C VAL A 57 8.06 -6.36 -2.91
N ILE A 58 6.95 -5.77 -3.36
CA ILE A 58 5.93 -6.50 -4.13
C ILE A 58 6.49 -6.89 -5.51
N ALA A 59 7.25 -6.02 -6.17
CA ALA A 59 7.89 -6.32 -7.45
C ALA A 59 8.90 -7.47 -7.33
N ALA A 60 9.78 -7.44 -6.32
CA ALA A 60 10.70 -8.53 -6.02
C ALA A 60 9.95 -9.84 -5.72
N SER A 61 8.86 -9.77 -4.95
CA SER A 61 8.02 -10.93 -4.61
C SER A 61 7.33 -11.51 -5.85
N SER A 62 6.85 -10.64 -6.75
CA SER A 62 6.22 -11.01 -8.02
C SER A 62 7.20 -11.69 -8.97
N LEU A 63 8.42 -11.16 -9.07
CA LEU A 63 9.52 -11.78 -9.83
C LEU A 63 9.88 -13.16 -9.28
N LEU A 64 10.07 -13.27 -7.96
CA LEU A 64 10.38 -14.55 -7.32
C LEU A 64 9.24 -15.56 -7.53
N SER A 65 8.00 -15.12 -7.35
CA SER A 65 6.79 -15.93 -7.59
C SER A 65 6.68 -16.43 -9.03
N TYR A 66 7.13 -15.62 -10.00
CA TYR A 66 7.19 -16.03 -11.41
C TYR A 66 8.25 -17.12 -11.63
N PHE A 67 9.44 -16.97 -11.05
CA PHE A 67 10.51 -17.97 -11.18
C PHE A 67 10.14 -19.33 -10.57
N ILE A 68 9.44 -19.33 -9.43
CA ILE A 68 9.04 -20.57 -8.75
C ILE A 68 7.71 -21.15 -9.22
N ARG A 69 7.00 -20.52 -10.17
CA ARG A 69 5.63 -20.93 -10.58
C ARG A 69 5.52 -22.39 -11.04
N ASN A 70 6.61 -22.94 -11.57
CA ASN A 70 6.68 -24.31 -12.09
C ASN A 70 7.32 -25.29 -11.09
N VAL A 71 7.81 -24.81 -9.94
CA VAL A 71 8.43 -25.60 -8.88
C VAL A 71 7.33 -26.14 -7.95
N LYS A 72 6.44 -26.98 -8.49
CA LYS A 72 5.24 -27.47 -7.78
C LYS A 72 5.50 -28.59 -6.76
N LYS A 73 6.72 -29.13 -6.67
CA LYS A 73 6.96 -30.34 -5.85
C LYS A 73 7.09 -30.08 -4.34
N GLU A 74 7.45 -28.87 -3.93
CA GLU A 74 7.76 -28.56 -2.51
C GLU A 74 6.74 -27.61 -1.85
N PHE A 75 5.97 -26.84 -2.63
CA PHE A 75 5.01 -25.86 -2.10
C PHE A 75 3.58 -26.40 -2.20
N LYS A 76 2.90 -26.55 -1.06
CA LYS A 76 1.48 -26.97 -0.98
C LYS A 76 0.52 -25.91 -1.54
N GLU A 77 0.95 -24.65 -1.59
CA GLU A 77 0.10 -23.52 -1.95
C GLU A 77 0.70 -22.72 -3.12
N ASN A 78 -0.18 -22.27 -4.02
CA ASN A 78 0.22 -21.43 -5.14
C ASN A 78 0.39 -19.98 -4.67
N LEU A 79 1.62 -19.62 -4.31
CA LEU A 79 1.98 -18.26 -3.88
C LEU A 79 1.88 -17.22 -4.99
N SER A 80 1.88 -17.62 -6.26
CA SER A 80 1.89 -16.67 -7.38
C SER A 80 0.58 -15.88 -7.49
N MET A 81 -0.57 -16.51 -7.22
CA MET A 81 -1.88 -15.86 -7.38
C MET A 81 -2.11 -14.73 -6.36
N PRO A 82 -1.91 -14.93 -5.05
CA PRO A 82 -2.01 -13.84 -4.07
C PRO A 82 -1.07 -12.68 -4.36
N VAL A 83 0.19 -12.96 -4.75
CA VAL A 83 1.19 -11.93 -5.02
C VAL A 83 0.81 -11.06 -6.23
N TYR A 84 0.27 -11.65 -7.30
CA TYR A 84 -0.20 -10.87 -8.46
C TYR A 84 -1.42 -10.02 -8.14
N ILE A 85 -2.38 -10.56 -7.39
CA ILE A 85 -3.55 -9.78 -6.96
C ILE A 85 -3.11 -8.60 -6.10
N TYR A 86 -2.21 -8.83 -5.13
CA TYR A 86 -1.69 -7.78 -4.27
C TYR A 86 -0.97 -6.68 -5.06
N PHE A 87 -0.20 -7.06 -6.08
CA PHE A 87 0.45 -6.10 -6.98
C PHE A 87 -0.55 -5.22 -7.74
N VAL A 88 -1.59 -5.83 -8.34
CA VAL A 88 -2.62 -5.08 -9.07
C VAL A 88 -3.38 -4.14 -8.15
N VAL A 89 -3.79 -4.61 -6.96
CA VAL A 89 -4.54 -3.77 -6.02
C VAL A 89 -3.68 -2.61 -5.50
N ASN A 90 -2.38 -2.83 -5.25
CA ASN A 90 -1.49 -1.74 -4.84
C ASN A 90 -1.33 -0.65 -5.91
N ILE A 91 -1.30 -1.03 -7.19
CA ILE A 91 -1.31 -0.05 -8.30
C ILE A 91 -2.61 0.76 -8.29
N LEU A 92 -3.76 0.10 -8.13
CA LEU A 92 -5.05 0.78 -8.07
C LEU A 92 -5.14 1.74 -6.87
N VAL A 93 -4.70 1.30 -5.69
CA VAL A 93 -4.63 2.15 -4.49
C VAL A 93 -3.70 3.34 -4.73
N PHE A 94 -2.53 3.13 -5.35
CA PHE A 94 -1.60 4.22 -5.63
C PHE A 94 -2.19 5.27 -6.59
N ILE A 95 -2.80 4.84 -7.70
CA ILE A 95 -3.45 5.75 -8.66
C ILE A 95 -4.58 6.53 -7.99
N THR A 96 -5.45 5.83 -7.25
CA THR A 96 -6.61 6.45 -6.61
C THR A 96 -6.26 7.37 -5.45
N ASP A 97 -5.08 7.21 -4.86
CA ASP A 97 -4.60 8.11 -3.80
C ASP A 97 -3.95 9.38 -4.37
N GLN A 98 -3.41 9.35 -5.59
CA GLN A 98 -2.86 10.53 -6.26
C GLN A 98 -3.94 11.41 -6.92
N GLU A 99 -5.04 10.80 -7.37
CA GLU A 99 -6.13 11.52 -8.04
C GLU A 99 -7.11 12.14 -7.05
N ASN A 100 -7.27 13.47 -7.10
CA ASN A 100 -8.16 14.21 -6.18
C ASN A 100 -9.63 14.20 -6.62
N GLU A 101 -9.93 13.86 -7.86
CA GLU A 101 -11.27 13.95 -8.44
C GLU A 101 -12.09 12.65 -8.34
N ILE A 102 -11.48 11.57 -7.84
CA ILE A 102 -12.14 10.28 -7.71
C ILE A 102 -13.12 10.31 -6.53
N SER A 103 -14.31 9.75 -6.75
CA SER A 103 -15.32 9.60 -5.69
C SER A 103 -14.78 8.83 -4.49
N ILE A 104 -15.02 9.38 -3.30
CA ILE A 104 -14.60 8.80 -2.00
C ILE A 104 -15.08 7.36 -1.86
N LYS A 105 -16.32 7.07 -2.31
CA LYS A 105 -16.89 5.71 -2.28
C LYS A 105 -16.06 4.70 -3.08
N VAL A 106 -15.49 5.13 -4.21
CA VAL A 106 -14.64 4.28 -5.05
C VAL A 106 -13.28 4.06 -4.38
N LYS A 107 -12.72 5.11 -3.76
CA LYS A 107 -11.48 5.04 -3.00
C LYS A 107 -11.59 4.06 -1.82
N ASP A 108 -12.67 4.18 -1.05
CA ASP A 108 -12.95 3.31 0.10
C ASP A 108 -13.17 1.85 -0.33
N LEU A 109 -13.86 1.63 -1.44
CA LEU A 109 -14.05 0.28 -2.00
C LEU A 109 -12.72 -0.36 -2.38
N ILE A 110 -11.85 0.35 -3.10
CA ILE A 110 -10.57 -0.17 -3.56
C ILE A 110 -9.62 -0.44 -2.37
N GLN A 111 -9.57 0.48 -1.40
CA GLN A 111 -8.75 0.30 -0.19
C GLN A 111 -9.24 -0.84 0.70
N SER A 112 -10.56 -1.00 0.87
CA SER A 112 -11.12 -2.11 1.64
C SER A 112 -10.88 -3.46 0.97
N MET A 113 -11.04 -3.54 -0.37
CA MET A 113 -10.68 -4.76 -1.12
C MET A 113 -9.21 -5.12 -0.93
N GLY A 114 -8.31 -4.14 -0.98
CA GLY A 114 -6.88 -4.36 -0.74
C GLY A 114 -6.52 -4.76 0.69
N SER A 115 -7.37 -4.47 1.67
CA SER A 115 -7.14 -4.85 3.08
C SER A 115 -7.65 -6.24 3.43
N ILE A 116 -8.58 -6.79 2.64
CA ILE A 116 -9.16 -8.13 2.83
C ILE A 116 -8.31 -9.22 2.17
N LEU A 117 -7.63 -8.86 1.07
CA LEU A 117 -6.71 -9.71 0.33
C LEU A 117 -5.35 -9.85 1.02
#